data_AF-C2K1V5-F1
#
_entry.id   AF-C2K1V5-F1
#
_cell.length_a   1.000
_cell.length_b   1.000
_cell.length_c   1.000
_cell.angle_alpha   90.00
_cell.angle_beta   90.00
_cell.angle_gamma   90.00
#
_symmetry.space_group_name_H-M   'P 1'
#
loop_
_entity.id
_entity.type
_entity.pdbx_description
1 polymer ?
#
loop_
_entity_poly.entity_id
_entity_poly.type
_entity_poly.pdbx_seq_one_letter_code
_entity_poly.pdbx_strand_id
1 'polypeptide(L)'
;MRAATGNNYQLTADDLAKVVGTITITPAITTVDSNDVSFEYDGKTKASEAKGIQATVKLGESEKTVDLTSADIIVANDGVTVGKYTYSLSSSGKAKLQTATGNNYQLTADDLAKVTGTVTITPAIATANSNDVSFEYDGKTKASEAKGIQAVVKPGESEKTVDLTSADIIVANDGATVGKYTYSLSDSGKAKLIAATGNNYQLTADDLAKVTGTITITPAVTTADSNDVSFEYDGKTKASEAKGIQATVTLGETKKTVELMSADIVVENDDVDAGKYSYQLSDAGKAKLIA
;
A
#
# COMPACT_ATOMS: atom_id res chain seq x y z
N MET A 1 -44.03 -9.62 -80.87
CA MET A 1 -44.39 -10.67 -79.90
C MET A 1 -45.59 -11.46 -80.45
N ARG A 2 -45.39 -12.69 -80.91
CA ARG A 2 -46.45 -13.54 -81.49
C ARG A 2 -46.27 -15.05 -81.18
N ALA A 3 -45.44 -15.40 -80.20
CA ALA A 3 -44.97 -16.77 -80.00
C ALA A 3 -45.62 -17.53 -78.83
N ALA A 4 -46.41 -16.88 -77.96
CA ALA A 4 -47.08 -17.56 -76.83
C ALA A 4 -48.60 -17.73 -77.02
N THR A 5 -49.23 -16.85 -77.80
CA THR A 5 -50.63 -16.92 -78.18
C THR A 5 -50.69 -17.46 -79.61
N GLY A 6 -51.19 -18.68 -79.81
CA GLY A 6 -51.41 -19.21 -81.17
C GLY A 6 -52.28 -18.26 -82.02
N ASN A 7 -52.42 -18.52 -83.33
CA ASN A 7 -53.08 -17.63 -84.30
C ASN A 7 -54.52 -17.18 -83.95
N ASN A 8 -55.14 -17.78 -82.92
CA ASN A 8 -56.50 -17.47 -82.44
C ASN A 8 -56.57 -16.42 -81.32
N TYR A 9 -55.44 -15.96 -80.77
CA TYR A 9 -55.43 -14.99 -79.66
C TYR A 9 -54.45 -13.84 -79.93
N GLN A 10 -54.87 -12.61 -79.64
CA GLN A 10 -54.06 -11.40 -79.79
C GLN A 10 -54.08 -10.63 -78.46
N LEU A 11 -52.92 -10.49 -77.82
CA LEU A 11 -52.75 -9.58 -76.68
C LEU A 11 -52.72 -8.15 -77.22
N THR A 12 -53.52 -7.28 -76.62
CA THR A 12 -53.43 -5.85 -76.87
C THR A 12 -52.23 -5.25 -76.15
N ALA A 13 -51.80 -4.05 -76.55
CA ALA A 13 -50.78 -3.31 -75.81
C ALA A 13 -51.21 -3.08 -74.34
N ASP A 14 -52.52 -2.89 -74.12
CA ASP A 14 -53.10 -2.75 -72.79
C ASP A 14 -53.03 -4.04 -71.97
N ASP A 15 -53.11 -5.22 -72.61
CA ASP A 15 -52.97 -6.51 -71.92
C ASP A 15 -51.53 -6.78 -71.49
N LEU A 16 -50.56 -6.39 -72.33
CA LEU A 16 -49.13 -6.50 -72.03
C LEU A 16 -48.69 -5.49 -70.98
N ALA A 17 -49.25 -4.27 -71.00
CA ALA A 17 -48.98 -3.24 -70.00
C ALA A 17 -49.47 -3.61 -68.59
N LYS A 18 -50.41 -4.56 -68.47
CA LYS A 18 -50.88 -5.11 -67.19
C LYS A 18 -50.00 -6.24 -66.64
N VAL A 19 -49.07 -6.79 -67.44
CA VAL A 19 -48.12 -7.81 -66.97
C VAL A 19 -46.99 -7.12 -66.21
N VAL A 20 -47.30 -6.71 -64.99
CA VAL A 20 -46.34 -6.19 -64.02
C VAL A 20 -46.10 -7.23 -62.94
N GLY A 21 -44.84 -7.44 -62.57
CA GLY A 21 -44.43 -8.28 -61.46
C GLY A 21 -43.58 -7.48 -60.49
N THR A 22 -43.59 -7.86 -59.22
CA THR A 22 -42.67 -7.30 -58.21
C THR A 22 -41.69 -8.37 -57.79
N ILE A 23 -40.43 -7.98 -57.63
CA ILE A 23 -39.39 -8.82 -57.02
C ILE A 23 -39.02 -8.14 -55.71
N THR A 24 -39.15 -8.88 -54.61
CA THR A 24 -38.78 -8.40 -53.28
C THR A 24 -37.50 -9.10 -52.83
N ILE A 25 -36.49 -8.32 -52.48
CA ILE A 25 -35.27 -8.81 -51.84
C ILE A 25 -35.36 -8.48 -50.36
N THR A 26 -35.31 -9.50 -49.50
CA THR A 26 -35.32 -9.32 -48.05
C THR A 26 -33.90 -9.18 -47.51
N PRO A 27 -33.65 -8.30 -46.52
CA PRO A 27 -32.35 -8.19 -45.86
C PRO A 27 -31.91 -9.53 -45.25
N ALA A 28 -30.59 -9.76 -45.22
CA ALA A 28 -30.02 -10.93 -44.54
C ALA A 28 -29.91 -10.69 -43.03
N ILE A 29 -30.26 -11.68 -42.21
CA ILE A 29 -30.06 -11.60 -40.75
C ILE A 29 -28.56 -11.64 -40.45
N THR A 30 -28.13 -10.83 -39.49
CA THR A 30 -26.74 -10.80 -39.05
C THR A 30 -26.59 -10.74 -37.53
N THR A 31 -25.35 -10.81 -37.04
CA THR A 31 -25.00 -10.79 -35.63
C THR A 31 -24.13 -9.59 -35.28
N VAL A 32 -24.10 -9.26 -34.00
CA VAL A 32 -23.24 -8.21 -33.44
C VAL A 32 -22.77 -8.62 -32.06
N ASP A 33 -21.50 -8.37 -31.77
CA ASP A 33 -20.89 -8.60 -30.47
C ASP A 33 -20.16 -7.34 -29.99
N SER A 34 -19.92 -7.23 -28.69
CA SER A 34 -19.16 -6.12 -28.10
C SER A 34 -17.92 -6.64 -27.38
N ASN A 35 -16.94 -5.77 -27.17
CA ASN A 35 -15.68 -6.13 -26.52
C ASN A 35 -15.72 -5.95 -24.99
N ASP A 36 -14.71 -6.47 -24.31
CA ASP A 36 -14.39 -6.07 -22.94
C ASP A 36 -13.28 -5.03 -22.96
N VAL A 37 -13.31 -4.08 -22.02
CA VAL A 37 -12.25 -3.08 -21.84
C VAL A 37 -11.82 -2.99 -20.39
N SER A 38 -10.64 -2.43 -20.14
CA SER A 38 -10.15 -2.19 -18.79
C SER A 38 -9.32 -0.92 -18.70
N PHE A 39 -9.29 -0.32 -17.51
CA PHE A 39 -8.40 0.79 -17.18
C PHE A 39 -8.05 0.76 -15.69
N GLU A 40 -6.93 1.37 -15.33
CA GLU A 40 -6.49 1.51 -13.94
C GLU A 40 -7.28 2.62 -13.22
N TYR A 41 -7.59 2.39 -11.95
CA TYR A 41 -8.28 3.36 -11.10
C TYR A 41 -7.54 4.70 -11.05
N ASP A 42 -8.21 5.77 -11.45
CA ASP A 42 -7.65 7.13 -11.51
C ASP A 42 -8.37 8.12 -10.56
N GLY A 43 -9.29 7.61 -9.73
CA GLY A 43 -10.06 8.40 -8.77
C GLY A 43 -11.26 9.16 -9.33
N LYS A 44 -11.47 9.17 -10.65
CA LYS A 44 -12.46 10.09 -11.27
C LYS A 44 -13.26 9.51 -12.43
N THR A 45 -12.68 8.64 -13.27
CA THR A 45 -13.33 8.14 -14.48
C THR A 45 -14.34 7.07 -14.13
N LYS A 46 -15.58 7.25 -14.60
CA LYS A 46 -16.62 6.23 -14.44
C LYS A 46 -16.43 5.09 -15.43
N ALA A 47 -16.97 3.92 -15.09
CA ALA A 47 -16.97 2.79 -16.01
C ALA A 47 -17.62 3.12 -17.36
N SER A 48 -18.71 3.89 -17.40
CA SER A 48 -19.37 4.35 -18.64
C SER A 48 -18.51 5.28 -19.52
N GLU A 49 -17.46 5.86 -18.98
CA GLU A 49 -16.53 6.76 -19.67
C GLU A 49 -15.29 6.03 -20.19
N ALA A 50 -15.22 4.71 -20.01
CA ALA A 50 -14.10 3.91 -20.49
C ALA A 50 -13.92 4.07 -22.01
N LYS A 51 -12.65 4.18 -22.41
CA LYS A 51 -12.28 4.36 -23.82
C LYS A 51 -12.16 3.00 -24.51
N GLY A 52 -12.40 2.98 -25.82
CA GLY A 52 -12.19 1.80 -26.66
C GLY A 52 -13.34 0.79 -26.65
N ILE A 53 -14.48 1.12 -26.07
CA ILE A 53 -15.71 0.33 -26.16
C ILE A 53 -16.17 0.32 -27.61
N GLN A 54 -16.35 -0.87 -28.16
CA GLN A 54 -16.66 -1.11 -29.57
C GLN A 54 -17.67 -2.25 -29.71
N ALA A 55 -18.41 -2.23 -30.81
CA ALA A 55 -19.19 -3.38 -31.25
C ALA A 55 -18.84 -3.74 -32.69
N THR A 56 -18.81 -5.03 -32.98
CA THR A 56 -18.47 -5.58 -34.29
C THR A 56 -19.70 -6.21 -34.90
N VAL A 57 -20.20 -5.61 -35.99
CA VAL A 57 -21.33 -6.12 -36.77
C VAL A 57 -20.79 -7.00 -37.88
N LYS A 58 -21.29 -8.22 -37.99
CA LYS A 58 -20.99 -9.10 -39.13
C LYS A 58 -21.81 -8.64 -40.35
N LEU A 59 -21.23 -8.62 -41.53
CA LEU A 59 -21.89 -8.21 -42.78
C LEU A 59 -21.48 -9.20 -43.88
N GLY A 60 -22.09 -10.39 -43.84
CA GLY A 60 -21.70 -11.51 -44.70
C GLY A 60 -20.32 -12.06 -44.34
N GLU A 61 -19.39 -11.97 -45.27
CA GLU A 61 -17.97 -12.35 -45.10
C GLU A 61 -17.11 -11.21 -44.54
N SER A 62 -17.68 -10.02 -44.38
CA SER A 62 -16.98 -8.85 -43.82
C SER A 62 -17.47 -8.52 -42.42
N GLU A 63 -16.70 -7.71 -41.70
CA GLU A 63 -17.04 -7.19 -40.38
C GLU A 63 -16.90 -5.67 -40.37
N LYS A 64 -17.70 -5.03 -39.53
CA LYS A 64 -17.65 -3.59 -39.32
C LYS A 64 -17.63 -3.27 -37.83
N THR A 65 -16.53 -2.66 -37.40
CA THR A 65 -16.39 -2.17 -36.03
C THR A 65 -16.99 -0.77 -35.89
N VAL A 66 -17.68 -0.55 -34.78
CA VAL A 66 -18.37 0.69 -34.44
C VAL A 66 -17.94 1.10 -33.05
N ASP A 67 -17.31 2.27 -32.93
CA ASP A 67 -16.99 2.87 -31.64
C ASP A 67 -18.27 3.24 -30.88
N LEU A 68 -18.32 2.90 -29.60
CA LEU A 68 -19.41 3.25 -28.70
C LEU A 68 -18.92 4.27 -27.68
N THR A 69 -19.74 5.29 -27.47
CA THR A 69 -19.50 6.33 -26.47
C THR A 69 -20.36 6.08 -25.22
N SER A 70 -20.17 6.87 -24.17
CA SER A 70 -21.01 6.80 -22.96
C SER A 70 -22.50 7.01 -23.25
N ALA A 71 -22.87 7.72 -24.32
CA ALA A 71 -24.26 7.89 -24.73
C ALA A 71 -24.84 6.65 -25.44
N ASP A 72 -23.99 5.78 -25.98
CA ASP A 72 -24.37 4.58 -26.74
C ASP A 72 -24.59 3.35 -25.84
N ILE A 73 -24.19 3.42 -24.58
CA ILE A 73 -24.25 2.30 -23.63
C ILE A 73 -24.99 2.69 -22.34
N ILE A 74 -25.39 1.67 -21.59
CA ILE A 74 -25.92 1.78 -20.23
C ILE A 74 -25.05 0.86 -19.38
N VAL A 75 -24.42 1.41 -18.35
CA VAL A 75 -23.58 0.65 -17.42
C VAL A 75 -24.35 0.41 -16.12
N ALA A 76 -24.48 -0.85 -15.71
CA ALA A 76 -25.11 -1.19 -14.45
C ALA A 76 -24.21 -0.80 -13.27
N ASN A 77 -24.79 -0.15 -12.25
CA ASN A 77 -24.07 0.39 -11.08
C ASN A 77 -22.88 1.28 -11.47
N ASP A 78 -23.05 2.12 -12.50
CA ASP A 78 -21.98 2.97 -13.02
C ASP A 78 -21.30 3.79 -11.93
N GLY A 79 -19.98 3.73 -11.89
CA GLY A 79 -19.19 4.30 -10.80
C GLY A 79 -17.70 4.33 -11.11
N VAL A 80 -16.94 4.87 -10.17
CA VAL A 80 -15.50 5.12 -10.29
C VAL A 80 -14.64 4.09 -9.57
N THR A 81 -15.23 3.24 -8.74
CA THR A 81 -14.49 2.31 -7.87
C THR A 81 -13.92 1.13 -8.63
N VAL A 82 -12.89 0.49 -8.08
CA VAL A 82 -12.40 -0.78 -8.62
C VAL A 82 -13.52 -1.81 -8.67
N GLY A 83 -13.59 -2.54 -9.78
CA GLY A 83 -14.61 -3.55 -9.98
C GLY A 83 -14.83 -3.90 -11.44
N LYS A 84 -15.81 -4.78 -11.65
CA LYS A 84 -16.26 -5.20 -12.97
C LYS A 84 -17.68 -4.69 -13.20
N TYR A 85 -17.87 -3.97 -14.29
CA TYR A 85 -19.11 -3.29 -14.64
C TYR A 85 -19.64 -3.84 -15.96
N THR A 86 -20.83 -4.42 -15.95
CA THR A 86 -21.48 -4.86 -17.18
C THR A 86 -22.17 -3.68 -17.84
N TYR A 87 -22.01 -3.56 -19.16
CA TYR A 87 -22.75 -2.61 -19.96
C TYR A 87 -23.61 -3.32 -21.01
N SER A 88 -24.68 -2.64 -21.41
CA SER A 88 -25.55 -3.01 -22.53
C SER A 88 -25.77 -1.78 -23.41
N LEU A 89 -26.38 -1.98 -24.59
CA LEU A 89 -26.66 -0.86 -25.49
C LEU A 89 -27.80 0.03 -24.97
N SER A 90 -27.57 1.35 -25.04
CA SER A 90 -28.64 2.34 -24.94
C SER A 90 -29.51 2.33 -26.19
N SER A 91 -30.63 3.06 -26.18
CA SER A 91 -31.43 3.29 -27.39
C SER A 91 -30.62 3.95 -28.50
N SER A 92 -29.72 4.88 -28.16
CA SER A 92 -28.81 5.53 -29.11
C SER A 92 -27.81 4.54 -29.70
N GLY A 93 -27.22 3.67 -28.87
CA GLY A 93 -26.29 2.63 -29.34
C GLY A 93 -26.97 1.63 -30.27
N LYS A 94 -28.20 1.20 -29.95
CA LYS A 94 -29.01 0.34 -30.83
C LYS A 94 -29.25 1.00 -32.19
N ALA A 95 -29.65 2.28 -32.21
CA ALA A 95 -29.87 3.01 -33.45
C ALA A 95 -28.56 3.20 -34.26
N LYS A 96 -27.44 3.44 -33.57
CA LYS A 96 -26.12 3.58 -34.18
C LYS A 96 -25.68 2.30 -34.88
N LEU A 97 -25.85 1.14 -34.23
CA LEU A 97 -25.55 -0.16 -34.83
C LEU A 97 -26.49 -0.51 -35.98
N GLN A 98 -27.78 -0.19 -35.87
CA GLN A 98 -28.71 -0.37 -36.98
C GLN A 98 -28.28 0.46 -38.20
N THR A 99 -27.84 1.71 -37.97
CA THR A 99 -27.31 2.58 -39.03
C THR A 99 -26.03 2.01 -39.63
N ALA A 100 -25.13 1.47 -38.80
CA ALA A 100 -23.89 0.86 -39.26
C ALA A 100 -24.11 -0.40 -40.10
N THR A 101 -25.16 -1.16 -39.80
CA THR A 101 -25.59 -2.40 -40.48
C THR A 101 -26.09 -2.12 -41.91
N GLY A 102 -26.75 -0.98 -42.12
CA GLY A 102 -27.33 -0.60 -43.42
C GLY A 102 -28.58 -1.42 -43.78
N ASN A 103 -29.07 -1.26 -45.01
CA ASN A 103 -30.35 -1.84 -45.45
C ASN A 103 -30.27 -3.28 -45.98
N ASN A 104 -29.07 -3.75 -46.34
CA ASN A 104 -28.87 -5.10 -46.90
C ASN A 104 -28.87 -6.19 -45.82
N TYR A 105 -28.65 -5.79 -44.57
CA TYR A 105 -28.59 -6.67 -43.41
C TYR A 105 -29.56 -6.19 -42.35
N GLN A 106 -29.95 -7.08 -41.44
CA GLN A 106 -30.84 -6.76 -40.34
C GLN A 106 -30.34 -7.38 -39.05
N LEU A 107 -30.16 -6.54 -38.03
CA LEU A 107 -30.11 -6.94 -36.64
C LEU A 107 -31.53 -6.98 -36.08
N THR A 108 -31.90 -8.06 -35.39
CA THR A 108 -33.18 -8.14 -34.69
C THR A 108 -33.12 -7.40 -33.34
N ALA A 109 -34.28 -7.12 -32.76
CA ALA A 109 -34.35 -6.55 -31.42
C ALA A 109 -33.68 -7.47 -30.37
N ASP A 110 -33.80 -8.78 -30.56
CA ASP A 110 -33.19 -9.78 -29.69
C ASP A 110 -31.67 -9.81 -29.83
N ASP A 111 -31.12 -9.66 -31.04
CA ASP A 111 -29.67 -9.57 -31.25
C ASP A 111 -29.10 -8.35 -30.53
N LEU A 112 -29.74 -7.19 -30.71
CA LEU A 112 -29.35 -5.94 -30.04
C LEU A 112 -29.51 -5.99 -28.52
N ALA A 113 -30.50 -6.72 -28.00
CA ALA A 113 -30.72 -6.84 -26.56
C ALA A 113 -29.66 -7.72 -25.88
N LYS A 114 -29.02 -8.62 -26.62
CA LYS A 114 -27.96 -9.51 -26.12
C LYS A 114 -26.57 -8.88 -26.17
N VAL A 115 -26.40 -7.76 -26.87
CA VAL A 115 -25.13 -7.04 -26.93
C VAL A 115 -24.80 -6.49 -25.54
N THR A 116 -23.79 -7.11 -24.94
CA THR A 116 -23.24 -6.73 -23.66
C THR A 116 -21.73 -6.84 -23.71
N GLY A 117 -21.07 -6.11 -22.83
CA GLY A 117 -19.64 -6.23 -22.58
C GLY A 117 -19.33 -5.80 -21.16
N THR A 118 -18.06 -5.80 -20.80
CA THR A 118 -17.63 -5.47 -19.45
C THR A 118 -16.50 -4.46 -19.44
N VAL A 119 -16.62 -3.50 -18.52
CA VAL A 119 -15.56 -2.55 -18.16
C VAL A 119 -14.96 -3.01 -16.85
N THR A 120 -13.65 -3.25 -16.82
CA THR A 120 -12.92 -3.60 -15.60
C THR A 120 -12.07 -2.43 -15.14
N ILE A 121 -12.35 -1.89 -13.95
CA ILE A 121 -11.50 -0.90 -13.28
C ILE A 121 -10.54 -1.65 -12.36
N THR A 122 -9.24 -1.66 -12.69
CA THR A 122 -8.22 -2.36 -11.90
C THR A 122 -7.64 -1.47 -10.80
N PRO A 123 -7.22 -2.01 -9.64
CA PRO A 123 -6.63 -1.19 -8.59
C PRO A 123 -5.34 -0.50 -9.01
N ALA A 124 -5.18 0.74 -8.57
CA ALA A 124 -3.92 1.48 -8.73
C ALA A 124 -2.87 1.03 -7.72
N ILE A 125 -1.60 1.13 -8.06
CA ILE A 125 -0.51 0.80 -7.14
C ILE A 125 -0.39 1.86 -6.03
N ALA A 126 -0.36 1.41 -4.77
CA ALA A 126 0.00 2.21 -3.61
C ALA A 126 1.45 1.93 -3.20
N THR A 127 1.98 2.77 -2.31
CA THR A 127 3.28 2.53 -1.68
C THR A 127 3.16 2.47 -0.17
N ALA A 128 4.12 1.84 0.51
CA ALA A 128 4.18 1.83 1.96
C ALA A 128 5.63 1.90 2.44
N ASN A 129 5.85 2.55 3.59
CA ASN A 129 7.14 2.62 4.26
C ASN A 129 6.95 2.54 5.77
N SER A 130 8.00 2.11 6.49
CA SER A 130 8.00 2.03 7.96
C SER A 130 8.93 3.07 8.56
N ASN A 131 8.73 3.41 9.84
CA ASN A 131 9.61 4.32 10.56
C ASN A 131 10.76 3.59 11.28
N ASP A 132 11.79 4.35 11.65
CA ASP A 132 12.76 3.91 12.65
C ASP A 132 12.31 4.38 14.04
N VAL A 133 12.59 3.58 15.07
CA VAL A 133 12.31 3.91 16.46
C VAL A 133 13.54 3.67 17.34
N SER A 134 13.55 4.29 18.52
CA SER A 134 14.59 4.06 19.51
C SER A 134 14.04 4.13 20.93
N PHE A 135 14.66 3.39 21.84
CA PHE A 135 14.41 3.49 23.27
C PHE A 135 15.68 3.23 24.07
N GLU A 136 15.71 3.72 25.30
CA GLU A 136 16.83 3.53 26.22
C GLU A 136 16.82 2.12 26.83
N TYR A 137 17.99 1.51 26.97
CA TYR A 137 18.14 0.20 27.59
C TYR A 137 17.62 0.19 29.03
N ASP A 138 16.63 -0.65 29.30
CA ASP A 138 16.00 -0.78 30.63
C ASP A 138 16.29 -2.13 31.31
N GLY A 139 17.16 -2.94 30.70
CA GLY A 139 17.54 -4.26 31.21
C GLY A 139 16.60 -5.42 30.84
N LYS A 140 15.45 -5.16 30.20
CA LYS A 140 14.43 -6.21 30.02
C LYS A 140 13.64 -6.15 28.71
N THR A 141 13.36 -4.96 28.18
CA THR A 141 12.50 -4.79 27.01
C THR A 141 13.22 -5.23 25.75
N LYS A 142 12.60 -6.15 25.01
CA LYS A 142 13.12 -6.60 23.73
C LYS A 142 12.87 -5.57 22.64
N ALA A 143 13.69 -5.59 21.59
CA ALA A 143 13.51 -4.75 20.43
C ALA A 143 12.10 -4.89 19.82
N SER A 144 11.56 -6.11 19.71
CA SER A 144 10.19 -6.36 19.22
C SER A 144 9.07 -5.74 20.05
N GLU A 145 9.34 -5.35 21.29
CA GLU A 145 8.37 -4.73 22.20
C GLU A 145 8.40 -3.20 22.15
N ALA A 146 9.30 -2.62 21.35
CA ALA A 146 9.45 -1.19 21.16
C ALA A 146 8.12 -0.52 20.79
N LYS A 147 7.92 0.69 21.33
CA LYS A 147 6.69 1.47 21.11
C LYS A 147 6.88 2.45 19.96
N GLY A 148 5.76 2.86 19.35
CA GLY A 148 5.73 3.88 18.31
C GLY A 148 6.12 3.38 16.91
N ILE A 149 6.25 2.07 16.72
CA ILE A 149 6.45 1.48 15.39
C ILE A 149 5.19 1.70 14.56
N GLN A 150 5.36 2.30 13.39
CA GLN A 150 4.30 2.72 12.48
C GLN A 150 4.74 2.50 11.03
N ALA A 151 3.77 2.17 10.19
CA ALA A 151 3.92 2.24 8.74
C ALA A 151 2.99 3.30 8.15
N VAL A 152 3.43 3.95 7.08
CA VAL A 152 2.62 4.88 6.30
C VAL A 152 2.32 4.26 4.96
N VAL A 153 1.03 4.09 4.66
CA VAL A 153 0.52 3.64 3.35
C VAL A 153 0.07 4.86 2.56
N LYS A 154 0.43 4.93 1.28
CA LYS A 154 0.07 6.02 0.37
C LYS A 154 -0.80 5.53 -0.79
N PRO A 155 -2.13 5.44 -0.61
CA PRO A 155 -3.07 5.21 -1.71
C PRO A 155 -3.30 6.50 -2.50
N GLY A 156 -2.62 6.63 -3.65
CA GLY A 156 -2.65 7.85 -4.46
C GLY A 156 -1.97 9.02 -3.72
N GLU A 157 -2.64 10.16 -3.68
CA GLU A 157 -2.15 11.37 -2.97
C GLU A 157 -2.50 11.39 -1.46
N SER A 158 -3.27 10.41 -0.98
CA SER A 158 -3.60 10.29 0.44
C SER A 158 -2.52 9.55 1.21
N GLU A 159 -2.36 9.86 2.49
CA GLU A 159 -1.50 9.12 3.41
C GLU A 159 -2.31 8.57 4.58
N LYS A 160 -2.00 7.33 4.99
CA LYS A 160 -2.61 6.67 6.14
C LYS A 160 -1.52 6.06 7.01
N THR A 161 -1.47 6.49 8.26
CA THR A 161 -0.59 5.91 9.27
C THR A 161 -1.24 4.70 9.93
N VAL A 162 -0.47 3.62 10.08
CA VAL A 162 -0.87 2.36 10.67
C VAL A 162 0.07 2.05 11.82
N ASP A 163 -0.45 2.03 13.04
CA ASP A 163 0.30 1.57 14.20
C ASP A 163 0.60 0.08 14.10
N LEU A 164 1.85 -0.31 14.36
CA LEU A 164 2.29 -1.70 14.35
C LEU A 164 2.62 -2.16 15.77
N THR A 165 2.19 -3.38 16.07
CA THR A 165 2.49 -4.06 17.34
C THR A 165 3.56 -5.12 17.15
N SER A 166 4.00 -5.75 18.24
CA SER A 166 4.96 -6.87 18.19
C SER A 166 4.46 -8.06 17.36
N ALA A 167 3.14 -8.24 17.21
CA ALA A 167 2.56 -9.28 16.35
C ALA A 167 2.60 -8.92 14.86
N ASP A 168 2.72 -7.64 14.53
CA ASP A 168 2.67 -7.11 13.15
C ASP A 168 4.07 -7.07 12.50
N ILE A 169 5.12 -7.34 13.26
CA ILE A 169 6.52 -7.27 12.80
C ILE A 169 7.28 -8.54 13.11
N ILE A 170 8.39 -8.72 12.41
CA ILE A 170 9.41 -9.74 12.67
C ILE A 170 10.72 -9.01 12.88
N VAL A 171 11.33 -9.16 14.05
CA VAL A 171 12.62 -8.55 14.37
C VAL A 171 13.73 -9.57 14.22
N ALA A 172 14.75 -9.25 13.42
CA ALA A 172 15.92 -10.10 13.26
C ALA A 172 16.80 -10.06 14.51
N ASN A 173 17.22 -11.23 15.01
CA ASN A 173 18.01 -11.39 16.23
C ASN A 173 17.39 -10.69 17.46
N ASP A 174 16.06 -10.80 17.61
CA ASP A 174 15.33 -10.09 18.66
C ASP A 174 15.90 -10.32 20.06
N GLY A 175 16.13 -9.22 20.78
CA GLY A 175 16.78 -9.23 22.09
C GLY A 175 16.67 -7.88 22.78
N ALA A 176 17.15 -7.82 24.02
CA ALA A 176 17.09 -6.62 24.86
C ALA A 176 18.42 -5.87 24.96
N THR A 177 19.48 -6.32 24.30
CA THR A 177 20.81 -5.72 24.43
C THR A 177 20.91 -4.39 23.67
N VAL A 178 21.78 -3.49 24.12
CA VAL A 178 22.11 -2.26 23.37
C VAL A 178 22.55 -2.61 21.95
N GLY A 179 21.99 -1.92 20.95
CA GLY A 179 22.31 -2.17 19.55
C GLY A 179 21.23 -1.73 18.58
N LYS A 180 21.47 -2.07 17.31
CA LYS A 180 20.57 -1.80 16.18
C LYS A 180 19.94 -3.10 15.70
N TYR A 181 18.62 -3.12 15.63
CA TYR A 181 17.81 -4.26 15.19
C TYR A 181 17.02 -3.88 13.95
N THR A 182 16.96 -4.76 12.97
CA THR A 182 16.12 -4.57 11.78
C THR A 182 14.82 -5.33 11.95
N TYR A 183 13.71 -4.72 11.53
CA TYR A 183 12.43 -5.39 11.49
C TYR A 183 11.81 -5.32 10.09
N SER A 184 11.00 -6.33 9.79
CA SER A 184 10.12 -6.40 8.62
C SER A 184 8.69 -6.71 9.05
N LEU A 185 7.74 -6.64 8.13
CA LEU A 185 6.35 -6.99 8.43
C LEU A 185 6.17 -8.50 8.59
N SER A 186 5.41 -8.90 9.62
CA SER A 186 4.79 -10.22 9.68
C SER A 186 3.63 -10.32 8.69
N ASP A 187 3.04 -11.49 8.52
CA ASP A 187 1.85 -11.63 7.67
C ASP A 187 0.63 -10.87 8.25
N SER A 188 0.54 -10.74 9.58
CA SER A 188 -0.44 -9.86 10.24
C SER A 188 -0.20 -8.40 9.86
N GLY A 189 1.04 -7.93 9.93
CA GLY A 189 1.40 -6.57 9.55
C GLY A 189 1.08 -6.28 8.08
N LYS A 190 1.43 -7.20 7.16
CA LYS A 190 1.08 -7.08 5.74
C LYS A 190 -0.43 -6.97 5.54
N ALA A 191 -1.22 -7.84 6.18
CA ALA A 191 -2.68 -7.81 6.10
C ALA A 191 -3.25 -6.47 6.63
N LYS A 192 -2.67 -5.92 7.69
CA LYS A 192 -3.05 -4.63 8.27
C LYS A 192 -2.81 -3.47 7.30
N LEU A 193 -1.66 -3.46 6.62
CA LEU A 193 -1.35 -2.46 5.59
C LEU A 193 -2.27 -2.61 4.36
N ILE A 194 -2.56 -3.83 3.91
CA ILE A 194 -3.51 -4.09 2.83
C ILE A 194 -4.89 -3.55 3.19
N ALA A 195 -5.37 -3.82 4.42
CA ALA A 195 -6.65 -3.28 4.89
C ALA A 195 -6.67 -1.74 4.92
N ALA A 196 -5.58 -1.11 5.35
CA ALA A 196 -5.46 0.34 5.35
C ALA A 196 -5.44 0.94 3.93
N THR A 197 -4.87 0.22 2.95
CA THR A 197 -4.82 0.62 1.54
C THR A 197 -6.23 0.78 0.94
N GLY A 198 -7.12 -0.17 1.22
CA GLY A 198 -8.49 -0.21 0.71
C GLY A 198 -8.59 -0.73 -0.72
N ASN A 199 -9.82 -1.01 -1.19
CA ASN A 199 -10.05 -1.81 -2.40
C ASN A 199 -9.68 -1.13 -3.74
N ASN A 200 -9.59 0.20 -3.77
CA ASN A 200 -9.28 0.93 -5.00
C ASN A 200 -7.78 0.96 -5.32
N TYR A 201 -6.96 0.55 -4.36
CA TYR A 201 -5.52 0.52 -4.48
C TYR A 201 -5.00 -0.85 -4.06
N GLN A 202 -3.75 -1.14 -4.40
CA GLN A 202 -3.09 -2.38 -3.99
C GLN A 202 -1.63 -2.13 -3.64
N LEU A 203 -1.15 -2.86 -2.65
CA LEU A 203 0.29 -3.02 -2.40
C LEU A 203 0.70 -4.36 -3.01
N THR A 204 1.74 -4.36 -3.83
CA THR A 204 2.28 -5.61 -4.38
C THR A 204 3.05 -6.38 -3.30
N ALA A 205 3.34 -7.66 -3.57
CA ALA A 205 4.20 -8.45 -2.69
C ALA A 205 5.59 -7.80 -2.53
N ASP A 206 6.12 -7.20 -3.59
CA ASP A 206 7.40 -6.51 -3.58
C ASP A 206 7.36 -5.22 -2.77
N ASP A 207 6.25 -4.46 -2.83
CA ASP A 207 6.07 -3.25 -2.02
C ASP A 207 6.04 -3.61 -0.54
N LEU A 208 5.29 -4.64 -0.17
CA LEU A 208 5.19 -5.14 1.21
C LEU A 208 6.53 -5.70 1.73
N ALA A 209 7.30 -6.39 0.89
CA ALA A 209 8.61 -6.94 1.26
C ALA A 209 9.66 -5.86 1.55
N LYS A 210 9.51 -4.67 0.95
CA LYS A 210 10.39 -3.51 1.17
C LYS A 210 10.03 -2.70 2.42
N VAL A 211 8.88 -2.97 3.05
CA VAL A 211 8.49 -2.29 4.30
C VAL A 211 9.32 -2.87 5.44
N THR A 212 10.42 -2.19 5.73
CA THR A 212 11.34 -2.50 6.81
C THR A 212 11.65 -1.24 7.61
N GLY A 213 12.11 -1.41 8.83
CA GLY A 213 12.65 -0.33 9.64
C GLY A 213 13.68 -0.82 10.64
N THR A 214 14.13 0.11 11.46
CA THR A 214 15.13 -0.12 12.51
C THR A 214 14.55 0.16 13.89
N ILE A 215 14.87 -0.68 14.86
CA ILE A 215 14.75 -0.39 16.28
C ILE A 215 16.16 -0.21 16.87
N THR A 216 16.41 0.90 17.56
CA THR A 216 17.69 1.17 18.22
C THR A 216 17.51 1.16 19.74
N ILE A 217 18.21 0.26 20.43
CA ILE A 217 18.31 0.25 21.89
C ILE A 217 19.57 1.04 22.26
N THR A 218 19.41 2.24 22.83
CA THR A 218 20.53 3.10 23.22
C THR A 218 21.05 2.74 24.61
N PRO A 219 22.34 2.93 24.91
CA PRO A 219 22.84 2.77 26.28
C PRO A 219 22.06 3.65 27.26
N ALA A 220 21.86 3.14 28.48
CA ALA A 220 21.31 3.95 29.55
C ALA A 220 22.31 4.98 30.04
N VAL A 221 21.83 6.16 30.46
CA VAL A 221 22.68 7.18 31.09
C VAL A 221 23.10 6.70 32.48
N THR A 222 24.41 6.74 32.74
CA THR A 222 24.99 6.45 34.06
C THR A 222 25.53 7.71 34.72
N THR A 223 25.28 7.88 36.02
CA THR A 223 25.91 8.90 36.85
C THR A 223 26.71 8.26 37.98
N ALA A 224 27.76 8.92 38.45
CA ALA A 224 28.52 8.49 39.62
C ALA A 224 28.71 9.68 40.54
N ASP A 225 28.50 9.46 41.84
CA ASP A 225 28.71 10.46 42.89
C ASP A 225 29.51 9.84 44.04
N SER A 226 30.28 10.64 44.77
CA SER A 226 31.13 10.16 45.89
C SER A 226 30.70 10.79 47.21
N ASN A 227 30.90 10.09 48.33
CA ASN A 227 30.47 10.59 49.64
C ASN A 227 31.51 11.49 50.32
N ASP A 228 31.05 12.33 51.24
CA ASP A 228 31.91 12.97 52.22
C ASP A 228 32.21 12.00 53.38
N VAL A 229 33.44 12.03 53.89
CA VAL A 229 33.88 11.26 55.07
C VAL A 229 34.63 12.16 56.05
N SER A 230 34.66 11.75 57.33
CA SER A 230 35.43 12.43 58.37
C SER A 230 35.95 11.43 59.41
N PHE A 231 37.05 11.80 60.08
CA PHE A 231 37.61 11.06 61.19
C PHE A 231 38.22 12.03 62.22
N GLU A 232 38.37 11.59 63.47
CA GLU A 232 39.01 12.39 64.52
C GLU A 232 40.54 12.41 64.31
N TYR A 233 41.17 13.58 64.47
CA TYR A 233 42.62 13.74 64.31
C TYR A 233 43.39 12.84 65.29
N ASP A 234 44.24 11.97 64.75
CA ASP A 234 45.07 11.01 65.49
C ASP A 234 46.59 11.28 65.37
N GLY A 235 46.95 12.34 64.63
CA GLY A 235 48.32 12.75 64.36
C GLY A 235 49.12 11.82 63.44
N LYS A 236 48.46 10.88 62.74
CA LYS A 236 49.14 9.85 61.95
C LYS A 236 48.49 9.55 60.61
N THR A 237 47.16 9.51 60.56
CA THR A 237 46.40 9.10 59.37
C THR A 237 46.34 10.25 58.37
N LYS A 238 46.75 10.01 57.12
CA LYS A 238 46.60 11.01 56.06
C LYS A 238 45.16 11.09 55.55
N ALA A 239 44.79 12.23 54.97
CA ALA A 239 43.48 12.41 54.35
C ALA A 239 43.17 11.33 53.28
N SER A 240 44.16 10.91 52.49
CA SER A 240 44.04 9.83 51.48
C SER A 240 43.84 8.43 52.06
N GLU A 241 44.06 8.23 53.35
CA GLU A 241 43.90 6.96 54.06
C GLU A 241 42.56 6.89 54.83
N ALA A 242 41.73 7.93 54.71
CA ALA A 242 40.40 7.96 55.32
C ALA A 242 39.56 6.76 54.90
N LYS A 243 38.90 6.13 55.88
CA LYS A 243 38.08 4.93 55.67
C LYS A 243 36.65 5.30 55.31
N GLY A 244 35.98 4.42 54.56
CA GLY A 244 34.56 4.55 54.22
C GLY A 244 34.26 5.46 53.03
N ILE A 245 35.28 5.84 52.25
CA ILE A 245 35.10 6.53 50.98
C ILE A 245 34.46 5.56 49.99
N GLN A 246 33.39 6.00 49.35
CA GLN A 246 32.54 5.22 48.47
C GLN A 246 32.09 6.09 47.29
N ALA A 247 32.00 5.47 46.12
CA ALA A 247 31.30 6.04 44.97
C ALA A 247 30.02 5.24 44.71
N THR A 248 28.92 5.93 44.43
CA THR A 248 27.63 5.35 44.06
C THR A 248 27.40 5.58 42.57
N VAL A 249 27.42 4.50 41.80
CA VAL A 249 27.05 4.49 40.38
C VAL A 249 25.55 4.24 40.26
N THR A 250 24.85 5.13 39.56
CA THR A 250 23.43 4.99 39.23
C THR A 250 23.30 4.58 37.77
N LEU A 251 22.65 3.45 37.50
CA LEU A 251 22.32 2.91 36.18
C LEU A 251 20.80 2.74 36.10
N GLY A 252 20.11 3.69 35.48
CA GLY A 252 18.65 3.77 35.53
C GLY A 252 18.14 3.85 36.97
N GLU A 253 17.28 2.91 37.38
CA GLU A 253 16.77 2.81 38.76
C GLU A 253 17.70 2.06 39.72
N THR A 254 18.75 1.42 39.20
CA THR A 254 19.68 0.61 40.02
C THR A 254 20.83 1.46 40.53
N LYS A 255 21.19 1.28 41.80
CA LYS A 255 22.38 1.91 42.41
C LYS A 255 23.37 0.84 42.86
N LYS A 256 24.64 1.04 42.54
CA LYS A 256 25.75 0.20 42.99
C LYS A 256 26.75 1.08 43.73
N THR A 257 27.04 0.75 44.97
CA THR A 257 28.07 1.42 45.76
C THR A 257 29.37 0.65 45.68
N VAL A 258 30.47 1.35 45.45
CA VAL A 258 31.82 0.82 45.31
C VAL A 258 32.69 1.49 46.36
N GLU A 259 33.28 0.68 47.25
CA GLU A 259 34.26 1.16 48.22
C GLU A 259 35.55 1.59 47.50
N LEU A 260 36.06 2.77 47.85
CA LEU A 260 37.28 3.34 47.28
C LEU A 260 38.40 3.27 48.33
N MET A 261 39.56 2.84 47.87
CA MET A 261 40.79 2.77 48.67
C MET A 261 41.68 3.97 48.34
N SER A 262 42.75 4.18 49.11
CA SER A 262 43.73 5.25 48.87
C SER A 262 44.26 5.30 47.43
N ALA A 263 44.46 4.14 46.78
CA ALA A 263 44.89 4.06 45.38
C ALA A 263 43.83 4.51 44.35
N ASP A 264 42.55 4.51 44.73
CA ASP A 264 41.42 4.84 43.85
C ASP A 264 41.13 6.35 43.80
N ILE A 265 41.77 7.14 44.66
CA ILE A 265 41.55 8.58 44.78
C ILE A 265 42.87 9.36 44.73
N VAL A 266 42.77 10.65 44.44
CA VAL A 266 43.85 11.62 44.55
C VAL A 266 43.34 12.73 45.46
N VAL A 267 44.05 12.96 46.56
CA VAL A 267 43.73 14.02 47.52
C VAL A 267 44.66 15.20 47.31
N GLU A 268 44.09 16.39 47.17
CA GLU A 268 44.88 17.62 47.03
C GLU A 268 45.50 18.01 48.39
N ASN A 269 46.80 18.32 48.39
CA ASN A 269 47.56 18.64 49.61
C ASN A 269 47.44 17.55 50.70
N ASP A 270 47.53 16.28 50.31
CA ASP A 270 47.39 15.14 51.22
C ASP A 270 48.36 15.19 52.41
N ASP A 271 47.81 15.37 53.61
CA ASP A 271 48.56 15.52 54.86
C ASP A 271 47.78 14.94 56.06
N VAL A 272 48.38 15.00 57.25
CA VAL A 272 47.82 14.54 58.53
C VAL A 272 47.11 15.65 59.32
N ASP A 273 47.35 16.92 58.97
CA ASP A 273 46.84 18.07 59.72
C ASP A 273 45.30 18.13 59.72
N ALA A 274 44.72 18.72 60.77
CA ALA A 274 43.27 18.92 60.84
C ALA A 274 42.83 19.96 59.81
N GLY A 275 41.92 19.59 58.90
CA GLY A 275 41.47 20.47 57.82
C GLY A 275 40.40 19.85 56.93
N LYS A 276 40.03 20.57 55.86
CA LYS A 276 39.19 20.05 54.78
C LYS A 276 40.07 19.73 53.58
N TYR A 277 39.94 18.52 53.08
CA TYR A 277 40.67 18.03 51.92
C TYR A 277 39.68 17.66 50.83
N SER A 278 39.98 17.99 49.59
CA SER A 278 39.21 17.58 48.42
C SER A 278 39.88 16.40 47.74
N TYR A 279 39.07 15.47 47.25
CA TYR A 279 39.57 14.32 46.49
C TYR A 279 38.87 14.22 45.14
N GLN A 280 39.56 13.59 44.19
CA GLN A 280 39.03 13.18 42.89
C GLN A 280 39.39 11.72 42.65
N LEU A 281 38.67 11.05 41.75
CA LEU A 281 39.03 9.69 41.36
C LEU A 281 40.36 9.68 40.60
N SER A 282 41.25 8.78 41.01
CA SER A 282 42.42 8.42 40.21
C SER A 282 41.98 7.64 38.95
N ASP A 283 42.90 7.39 38.03
CA ASP A 283 42.60 6.54 36.87
C ASP A 283 42.24 5.10 37.28
N ALA A 284 42.82 4.61 38.38
CA ALA A 284 42.44 3.32 38.97
C ALA A 284 41.01 3.37 39.53
N GLY A 285 40.63 4.44 40.23
CA GLY A 285 39.26 4.63 40.73
C GLY A 285 38.23 4.75 39.63
N LYS A 286 38.54 5.49 38.55
CA LYS A 286 37.68 5.56 37.35
C LYS A 286 37.52 4.17 36.71
N ALA A 287 38.60 3.42 36.53
CA ALA A 287 38.55 2.08 35.97
C ALA A 287 37.73 1.12 36.86
N LYS A 288 37.85 1.23 38.19
CA LYS A 288 37.10 0.44 39.16
C LYS A 288 35.59 0.64 39.09
N LEU A 289 35.13 1.82 38.65
CA LEU A 289 33.71 2.13 38.49
C LEU A 289 33.12 1.63 37.16
N ILE A 290 33.96 1.33 36.18
CA ILE A 290 33.57 0.90 34.83
C ILE A 290 33.62 -0.64 34.68
N ALA A 291 34.27 -1.34 35.62
CA ALA A 291 34.40 -2.80 35.65
C ALA A 291 33.18 -3.51 36.29
#